data_AF-A0A9J6B387-F1
#
_entry.id   AF-A0A9J6B387-F1
#
_cell.length_a   1.000
_cell.length_b   1.000
_cell.length_c   1.000
_cell.angle_alpha   90.00
_cell.angle_beta   90.00
_cell.angle_gamma   90.00
#
_symmetry.space_group_name_H-M   'P 1'
#
loop_
_entity.id
_entity.type
_entity.pdbx_description
1 polymer ?
#
loop_
_entity_poly.entity_id
_entity_poly.type
_entity_poly.pdbx_seq_one_letter_code
_entity_poly.pdbx_strand_id
1 'polypeptide(L)'
;MKAPESFAQAVNPKLTKTIPSKPIPKEESFEFIVSQTKRFYESILTDTNSIEIEHSRDTNNYINYSRVTIKKILDPFEWFANHLHTPIALTMNYKPQIYNWYDYKAAWMNFIYLRPRHTWLIKYSWIPKQPKVQEKARSSTNSSSEATLKQKLKEALDNLEKYDEH
;
A
#
# COMPACT_ATOMS: atom_id res chain seq x y z
N MET A 1 76.50 -52.59 15.41
CA MET A 1 75.62 -51.88 14.45
C MET A 1 75.63 -50.40 14.79
N LYS A 2 76.26 -49.55 13.96
CA LYS A 2 76.22 -48.09 14.08
C LYS A 2 75.37 -47.58 12.91
N ALA A 3 74.31 -46.82 13.21
CA ALA A 3 73.49 -46.15 12.22
C ALA A 3 74.25 -44.95 11.63
N PRO A 4 74.15 -44.68 10.31
CA PRO A 4 74.72 -43.49 9.71
C PRO A 4 73.78 -42.27 9.79
N GLU A 5 74.42 -41.17 10.14
CA GLU A 5 74.21 -39.74 9.84
C GLU A 5 72.89 -39.23 9.24
N SER A 6 72.27 -38.35 10.02
CA SER A 6 71.82 -36.98 9.67
C SER A 6 71.53 -36.67 8.20
N PHE A 7 70.24 -36.53 7.89
CA PHE A 7 69.74 -35.69 6.80
C PHE A 7 68.75 -34.68 7.37
N ALA A 8 69.26 -33.63 8.01
CA ALA A 8 68.49 -32.41 8.25
C ALA A 8 68.36 -31.68 6.91
N GLN A 9 67.33 -31.99 6.14
CA GLN A 9 66.97 -31.23 4.94
C GLN A 9 65.87 -30.23 5.32
N ALA A 10 66.20 -28.95 5.14
CA ALA A 10 65.45 -27.79 5.58
C ALA A 10 63.98 -27.83 5.14
N VAL A 11 63.07 -27.69 6.11
CA VAL A 11 61.65 -27.45 5.85
C VAL A 11 61.53 -26.02 5.32
N ASN A 12 61.27 -25.88 4.02
CA ASN A 12 60.93 -24.60 3.40
C ASN A 12 59.70 -24.00 4.10
N PRO A 13 59.76 -22.80 4.71
CA PRO A 13 58.66 -22.27 5.52
C PRO A 13 57.50 -21.68 4.70
N LYS A 14 57.40 -21.97 3.39
CA LYS A 14 56.52 -21.26 2.46
C LYS A 14 55.48 -22.15 1.80
N LEU A 15 54.74 -22.92 2.60
CA LEU A 15 53.46 -23.49 2.18
C LEU A 15 52.53 -23.67 3.39
N THR A 16 52.25 -22.57 4.09
CA THR A 16 51.16 -22.51 5.07
C THR A 16 49.85 -22.64 4.29
N LYS A 17 49.25 -23.82 4.37
CA LYS A 17 47.93 -24.12 3.82
C LYS A 17 46.92 -23.27 4.61
N THR A 18 46.62 -22.08 4.09
CA THR A 18 45.60 -21.19 4.63
C THR A 18 44.27 -21.92 4.59
N ILE A 19 43.81 -22.42 5.75
CA ILE A 19 42.43 -22.79 5.94
C ILE A 19 41.65 -21.48 5.81
N PRO A 20 40.76 -21.30 4.83
CA PRO A 20 39.92 -20.12 4.80
C PRO A 20 38.99 -20.22 6.02
N SER A 21 39.28 -19.46 7.08
CA SER A 21 38.31 -19.21 8.12
C SER A 21 37.16 -18.45 7.46
N LYS A 22 36.12 -19.18 7.09
CA LYS A 22 34.86 -18.59 6.64
C LYS A 22 34.45 -17.59 7.73
N PRO A 23 34.37 -16.28 7.45
CA PRO A 23 33.85 -15.36 8.44
C PRO A 23 32.42 -15.80 8.72
N ILE A 24 32.14 -16.08 10.00
CA ILE A 24 30.77 -16.18 10.51
C ILE A 24 30.06 -14.90 10.02
N PRO A 25 28.93 -14.99 9.30
CA PRO A 25 28.25 -13.80 8.81
C PRO A 25 27.98 -12.89 10.00
N LYS A 26 28.44 -11.64 9.90
CA LYS A 26 28.10 -10.59 10.86
C LYS A 26 26.59 -10.55 10.98
N GLU A 27 26.12 -10.36 12.21
CA GLU A 27 24.73 -10.25 12.63
C GLU A 27 24.08 -8.97 12.08
N GLU A 28 24.14 -8.79 10.77
CA GLU A 28 23.60 -7.66 10.04
C GLU A 28 22.42 -8.16 9.19
N SER A 29 21.29 -7.46 9.36
CA SER A 29 20.22 -7.23 8.37
C SER A 29 18.83 -7.82 8.63
N PHE A 30 18.55 -8.59 9.69
CA PHE A 30 17.18 -9.12 9.85
C PHE A 30 16.15 -8.03 10.22
N GLU A 31 16.44 -7.21 11.24
CA GLU A 31 15.53 -6.12 11.63
C GLU A 31 15.38 -5.05 10.55
N PHE A 32 16.48 -4.71 9.87
CA PHE A 32 16.46 -3.76 8.77
C PHE A 32 15.55 -4.26 7.65
N ILE A 33 15.73 -5.50 7.17
CA ILE A 33 14.89 -6.11 6.11
C ILE A 33 13.42 -6.17 6.53
N VAL A 34 13.11 -6.54 7.77
CA VAL A 34 11.72 -6.56 8.27
C VAL A 34 11.13 -5.14 8.28
N SER A 35 11.89 -4.15 8.76
CA SER A 35 11.44 -2.75 8.75
C SER A 35 11.22 -2.22 7.34
N GLN A 36 12.06 -2.64 6.39
CA GLN A 36 11.92 -2.27 4.99
C GLN A 36 10.66 -2.85 4.37
N THR A 37 10.47 -4.14 4.59
CA THR A 37 9.34 -4.92 4.07
C THR A 37 8.02 -4.40 4.65
N LYS A 38 8.03 -4.01 5.93
CA LYS A 38 6.89 -3.36 6.57
C LYS A 38 6.52 -2.04 5.90
N ARG A 39 7.49 -1.13 5.75
CA ARG A 39 7.26 0.18 5.14
C ARG A 39 6.75 0.05 3.71
N PHE A 40 7.24 -0.95 2.97
CA PHE A 40 6.73 -1.28 1.65
C PHE A 40 5.23 -1.60 1.66
N TYR A 41 4.78 -2.52 2.51
CA TYR A 41 3.36 -2.87 2.59
C TYR A 41 2.46 -1.74 3.10
N GLU A 42 2.92 -0.97 4.10
CA GLU A 42 2.20 0.23 4.55
C GLU A 42 2.09 1.26 3.43
N SER A 43 3.14 1.41 2.62
CA SER A 43 3.13 2.33 1.48
C SER A 43 2.13 1.89 0.43
N ILE A 44 2.06 0.60 0.08
CA ILE A 44 1.07 0.09 -0.87
C ILE A 44 -0.36 0.40 -0.42
N LEU A 45 -0.69 0.14 0.85
CA LEU A 45 -2.05 0.36 1.36
C LEU A 45 -2.41 1.85 1.46
N THR A 46 -1.41 2.70 1.69
CA THR A 46 -1.57 4.17 1.71
C THR A 46 -1.72 4.73 0.29
N ASP A 47 -0.89 4.27 -0.65
CA ASP A 47 -0.84 4.71 -2.05
C ASP A 47 -2.13 4.35 -2.81
N THR A 48 -2.67 3.16 -2.54
CA THR A 48 -3.99 2.73 -3.04
C THR A 48 -5.17 3.44 -2.36
N ASN A 49 -4.90 4.29 -1.36
CA ASN A 49 -5.87 4.97 -0.49
C ASN A 49 -6.85 3.97 0.19
N SER A 50 -6.36 2.77 0.49
CA SER A 50 -7.13 1.72 1.16
C SER A 50 -7.16 1.92 2.67
N ILE A 51 -6.10 2.51 3.23
CA ILE A 51 -6.02 2.83 4.65
C ILE A 51 -5.50 4.26 4.89
N GLU A 52 -5.72 4.71 6.12
CA GLU A 52 -5.06 5.86 6.72
C GLU A 52 -4.44 5.42 8.04
N ILE A 53 -3.15 5.71 8.23
CA ILE A 53 -2.38 5.30 9.41
C ILE A 53 -1.91 6.55 10.15
N GLU A 54 -2.21 6.59 11.44
CA GLU A 54 -1.65 7.56 12.38
C GLU A 54 -0.78 6.84 13.41
N HIS A 55 0.45 7.29 13.60
CA HIS A 55 1.36 6.76 14.60
C HIS A 55 1.42 7.69 15.82
N SER A 56 1.02 7.19 16.99
CA SER A 56 1.22 7.90 18.25
C SER A 56 2.65 7.65 18.72
N ARG A 57 3.41 8.73 18.93
CA ARG A 57 4.80 8.66 19.40
C ARG A 57 4.94 9.23 20.80
N ASP A 58 5.84 8.65 21.58
CA ASP A 58 6.20 9.14 22.91
C ASP A 58 7.21 10.29 22.84
N THR A 59 7.58 10.86 24.00
CA THR A 59 8.63 11.89 24.14
C THR A 59 9.99 11.43 23.58
N ASN A 60 10.25 10.12 23.59
CA ASN A 60 11.46 9.50 23.04
C ASN A 60 11.33 9.13 21.55
N ASN A 61 10.29 9.63 20.86
CA ASN A 61 9.98 9.33 19.45
C ASN A 61 9.72 7.84 19.13
N TYR A 62 9.51 7.02 20.16
CA TYR A 62 9.09 5.62 20.01
C TYR A 62 7.60 5.55 19.67
N ILE A 63 7.20 4.63 18.78
CA ILE A 63 5.79 4.48 18.42
C ILE A 63 5.11 3.58 19.45
N ASN A 64 4.21 4.15 20.26
CA ASN A 64 3.50 3.43 21.31
C ASN A 64 2.36 2.58 20.74
N TYR A 65 1.53 3.19 19.88
CA TYR A 65 0.45 2.50 19.18
C TYR A 65 0.20 3.16 17.84
N SER A 66 -0.45 2.43 16.93
CA SER A 66 -0.91 2.97 15.65
C SER A 66 -2.42 2.90 15.58
N ARG A 67 -3.04 3.94 15.03
CA ARG A 67 -4.44 3.92 14.61
C ARG A 67 -4.49 3.69 13.11
N VAL A 68 -5.32 2.76 12.68
CA VAL A 68 -5.51 2.42 11.28
C VAL A 68 -6.99 2.56 10.96
N THR A 69 -7.31 3.42 10.02
CA THR A 69 -8.65 3.55 9.45
C THR A 69 -8.67 2.88 8.10
N ILE A 70 -9.43 1.79 7.98
CA ILE A 70 -9.69 1.09 6.73
C ILE A 70 -10.77 1.86 5.98
N LYS A 71 -10.41 2.44 4.82
CA LYS A 71 -11.30 3.22 3.94
C LYS A 71 -12.00 2.35 2.92
N LYS A 72 -11.25 1.44 2.31
CA LYS A 72 -11.76 0.52 1.28
C LYS A 72 -10.85 -0.70 1.19
N ILE A 73 -11.42 -1.79 0.68
CA ILE A 73 -10.69 -2.98 0.27
C ILE A 73 -11.01 -3.15 -1.21
N LEU A 74 -10.01 -2.95 -2.07
CA LEU A 74 -10.14 -3.20 -3.50
C LEU A 74 -10.33 -4.70 -3.74
N ASP A 75 -11.23 -5.04 -4.65
CA ASP A 75 -11.35 -6.37 -5.27
C ASP A 75 -10.43 -6.48 -6.49
N PRO A 76 -10.08 -7.69 -6.96
CA PRO A 76 -9.30 -7.86 -8.20
C PRO A 76 -9.93 -7.16 -9.40
N PHE A 77 -11.27 -7.06 -9.44
CA PHE A 77 -12.03 -6.39 -10.50
C PHE A 77 -12.07 -4.86 -10.36
N GLU A 78 -11.78 -4.33 -9.16
CA GLU A 78 -11.65 -2.89 -8.91
C GLU A 78 -10.20 -2.41 -9.05
N TRP A 79 -9.28 -3.32 -9.41
CA TRP A 79 -7.88 -2.99 -9.64
C TRP A 79 -7.74 -2.04 -10.82
N PHE A 80 -6.92 -1.01 -10.67
CA PHE A 80 -6.79 0.08 -11.63
C PHE A 80 -5.86 -0.24 -12.81
N ALA A 81 -5.11 -1.34 -12.76
CA ALA A 81 -4.30 -1.80 -13.88
C ALA A 81 -5.00 -2.88 -14.71
N ASN A 82 -4.68 -2.91 -16.00
CA ASN A 82 -5.29 -3.85 -16.97
C ASN A 82 -5.08 -5.32 -16.60
N HIS A 83 -3.93 -5.66 -15.99
CA HIS A 83 -3.64 -7.00 -15.51
C HIS A 83 -3.16 -6.97 -14.06
N LEU A 84 -3.48 -8.03 -13.31
CA LEU A 84 -3.13 -8.15 -11.88
C LEU A 84 -1.61 -8.16 -11.62
N HIS A 85 -0.82 -8.63 -12.59
CA HIS A 85 0.65 -8.66 -12.52
C HIS A 85 1.31 -7.37 -13.01
N THR A 86 0.54 -6.41 -13.54
CA THR A 86 1.11 -5.18 -14.06
C THR A 86 1.81 -4.42 -12.92
N PRO A 87 3.11 -4.11 -13.05
CA PRO A 87 3.84 -3.37 -12.04
C PRO A 87 3.41 -1.90 -12.04
N ILE A 88 3.18 -1.37 -10.85
CA ILE A 88 2.79 0.01 -10.59
C ILE A 88 3.85 0.63 -9.69
N ALA A 89 4.26 1.86 -9.99
CA ALA A 89 5.23 2.57 -9.17
C ALA A 89 4.58 3.12 -7.89
N LEU A 90 5.25 2.95 -6.75
CA LEU A 90 4.91 3.61 -5.50
C LEU A 90 5.18 5.11 -5.60
N THR A 91 4.28 5.92 -5.06
CA THR A 91 4.50 7.37 -4.92
C THR A 91 5.62 7.68 -3.92
N MET A 92 5.82 6.83 -2.90
CA MET A 92 6.92 7.00 -1.95
C MET A 92 8.23 6.46 -2.50
N ASN A 93 9.33 7.21 -2.28
CA ASN A 93 10.69 6.81 -2.63
C ASN A 93 11.18 5.70 -1.69
N TYR A 94 10.76 4.46 -1.96
CA TYR A 94 11.15 3.27 -1.21
C TYR A 94 11.54 2.13 -2.15
N LYS A 95 12.38 1.19 -1.69
CA LYS A 95 12.74 -0.02 -2.44
C LYS A 95 12.09 -1.26 -1.79
N PRO A 96 11.41 -2.15 -2.54
CA PRO A 96 11.12 -2.05 -3.98
C PRO A 96 10.14 -0.91 -4.29
N GLN A 97 10.32 -0.28 -5.46
CA GLN A 97 9.55 0.89 -5.88
C GLN A 97 8.31 0.51 -6.69
N ILE A 98 8.12 -0.77 -6.98
CA ILE A 98 7.00 -1.27 -7.75
C ILE A 98 6.21 -2.29 -6.95
N TYR A 99 4.90 -2.33 -7.19
CA TYR A 99 3.98 -3.30 -6.62
C TYR A 99 2.92 -3.71 -7.64
N ASN A 100 2.26 -4.82 -7.40
CA ASN A 100 1.13 -5.30 -8.19
C ASN A 100 -0.05 -5.72 -7.27
N TRP A 101 -1.08 -6.32 -7.85
CA TRP A 101 -2.27 -6.75 -7.09
C TRP A 101 -1.94 -7.78 -5.99
N TYR A 102 -1.02 -8.71 -6.26
CA TYR A 102 -0.63 -9.74 -5.29
C TYR A 102 0.15 -9.13 -4.12
N ASP A 103 0.98 -8.12 -4.39
CA ASP A 103 1.66 -7.35 -3.34
C ASP A 103 0.64 -6.59 -2.48
N TYR A 104 -0.39 -5.99 -3.10
CA TYR A 104 -1.50 -5.36 -2.38
C TYR A 104 -2.28 -6.36 -1.51
N LYS A 105 -2.59 -7.55 -2.05
CA LYS A 105 -3.23 -8.63 -1.28
C LYS A 105 -2.36 -9.07 -0.09
N ALA A 106 -1.06 -9.24 -0.31
CA ALA A 106 -0.10 -9.60 0.73
C ALA A 106 0.05 -8.49 1.78
N ALA A 107 -0.05 -7.22 1.37
CA ALA A 107 0.09 -6.07 2.24
C ALA A 107 -0.88 -6.09 3.41
N TRP A 108 -2.15 -6.46 3.17
CA TRP A 108 -3.19 -6.53 4.21
C TRP A 108 -2.84 -7.41 5.40
N MET A 109 -2.15 -8.53 5.17
CA MET A 109 -1.70 -9.39 6.26
C MET A 109 -0.37 -8.88 6.81
N ASN A 110 0.60 -8.65 5.92
CA ASN A 110 1.97 -8.40 6.31
C ASN A 110 2.17 -7.08 7.06
N PHE A 111 1.37 -6.05 6.81
CA PHE A 111 1.54 -4.76 7.50
C PHE A 111 1.27 -4.85 9.01
N ILE A 112 0.36 -5.75 9.44
CA ILE A 112 0.05 -6.00 10.86
C ILE A 112 1.12 -6.91 11.46
N TYR A 113 1.44 -8.02 10.79
CA TYR A 113 2.31 -9.07 11.33
C TYR A 113 3.79 -8.66 11.44
N LEU A 114 4.30 -7.82 10.53
CA LEU A 114 5.72 -7.46 10.50
C LEU A 114 6.15 -6.48 11.62
N ARG A 115 5.25 -6.10 12.52
CA ARG A 115 5.60 -5.35 13.74
C ARG A 115 5.23 -6.14 14.99
N PRO A 116 6.09 -7.08 15.43
CA PRO A 116 5.86 -7.81 16.67
C PRO A 116 5.81 -6.85 17.85
N ARG A 117 4.96 -7.14 18.85
CA ARG A 117 4.78 -6.35 20.07
C ARG A 117 4.28 -4.91 19.83
N HIS A 118 3.53 -4.68 18.76
CA HIS A 118 2.88 -3.39 18.47
C HIS A 118 1.38 -3.44 18.70
N THR A 119 0.84 -2.38 19.30
CA THR A 119 -0.61 -2.24 19.48
C THR A 119 -1.23 -1.50 18.29
N TRP A 120 -2.18 -2.16 17.64
CA TRP A 120 -2.95 -1.63 16.52
C TRP A 120 -4.38 -1.34 16.96
N LEU A 121 -4.84 -0.10 16.75
CA LEU A 121 -6.24 0.29 16.90
C LEU A 121 -6.85 0.35 15.50
N ILE A 122 -7.70 -0.61 15.16
CA ILE A 122 -8.25 -0.76 13.81
C ILE A 122 -9.70 -0.28 13.82
N LYS A 123 -10.00 0.68 12.95
CA LYS A 123 -11.34 1.21 12.67
C LYS A 123 -11.67 0.95 11.20
N TYR A 124 -12.91 0.58 10.93
CA TYR A 124 -13.44 0.58 9.57
C TYR A 124 -14.27 1.84 9.35
N SER A 125 -13.87 2.69 8.39
CA SER A 125 -14.69 3.83 7.96
C SER A 125 -15.50 3.37 6.76
N TRP A 126 -16.73 2.94 7.00
CA TRP A 126 -17.67 2.73 5.91
C TRP A 126 -18.02 4.10 5.31
N ILE A 127 -17.42 4.42 4.17
CA ILE A 127 -17.88 5.51 3.33
C ILE A 127 -18.83 4.87 2.32
N PRO A 128 -20.14 5.20 2.32
CA PRO A 128 -21.04 4.69 1.30
C PRO A 128 -20.44 4.96 -0.08
N LYS A 129 -20.32 3.93 -0.92
CA LYS A 129 -19.93 4.09 -2.32
C LYS A 129 -20.93 5.06 -2.93
N GLN A 130 -20.51 6.30 -3.20
CA GLN A 130 -21.30 7.21 -4.02
C GLN A 130 -21.56 6.47 -5.33
N PRO A 131 -22.82 6.36 -5.79
CA PRO A 131 -23.11 5.67 -7.03
C PRO A 131 -22.28 6.34 -8.13
N LYS A 132 -21.46 5.54 -8.82
CA LYS A 132 -20.74 5.98 -10.02
C LYS A 132 -21.82 6.34 -11.04
N VAL A 133 -22.13 7.62 -11.17
CA VAL A 133 -22.88 8.13 -12.33
C VAL A 133 -22.03 7.76 -13.54
N GLN A 134 -22.48 6.77 -14.30
CA GLN A 134 -21.91 6.46 -15.60
C GLN A 134 -22.17 7.68 -16.48
N GLU A 135 -21.17 8.55 -16.61
CA GLU A 135 -21.15 9.58 -17.64
C GLU A 135 -20.87 8.91 -18.99
N LYS A 136 -21.87 8.15 -19.45
CA LYS A 136 -21.94 7.67 -20.83
C LYS A 136 -22.39 8.87 -21.66
N ALA A 137 -21.46 9.36 -22.49
CA ALA A 137 -21.65 10.41 -23.47
C ALA A 137 -23.12 10.65 -23.83
N ARG A 138 -23.69 11.74 -23.30
CA ARG A 138 -24.89 12.35 -23.86
C ARG A 138 -24.54 13.77 -24.23
N SER A 139 -24.43 13.95 -25.54
CA SER A 139 -24.44 15.25 -26.18
C SER A 139 -25.58 16.11 -25.62
N SER A 140 -25.30 17.40 -25.59
CA SER A 140 -26.22 18.53 -25.56
C SER A 140 -27.72 18.17 -25.55
N THR A 141 -28.44 18.55 -24.50
CA THR A 141 -29.74 19.28 -24.54
C THR A 141 -30.44 19.21 -23.18
N ASN A 142 -30.04 20.05 -22.22
CA ASN A 142 -30.81 20.27 -20.98
C ASN A 142 -31.24 21.74 -20.83
N SER A 143 -31.58 22.42 -21.92
CA SER A 143 -32.25 23.74 -21.87
C SER A 143 -33.71 23.71 -22.35
N SER A 144 -34.14 22.61 -22.99
CA SER A 144 -35.48 22.51 -23.60
C SER A 144 -36.56 21.99 -22.64
N SER A 145 -36.19 21.11 -21.70
CA SER A 145 -37.15 20.52 -20.74
C SER A 145 -37.59 21.51 -19.66
N GLU A 146 -36.69 22.38 -19.19
CA GLU A 146 -37.01 23.35 -18.13
C GLU A 146 -37.95 24.46 -18.62
N ALA A 147 -37.73 24.96 -19.84
CA ALA A 147 -38.63 25.96 -20.45
C ALA A 147 -40.05 25.40 -20.66
N THR A 148 -40.14 24.13 -21.08
CA THR A 148 -41.43 23.45 -21.28
C THR A 148 -42.17 23.23 -19.95
N LEU A 149 -41.43 22.90 -18.88
CA LEU A 149 -42.01 22.74 -17.54
C LEU A 149 -42.46 24.09 -16.94
N LYS A 150 -41.67 25.15 -17.13
CA LYS A 150 -42.03 26.51 -16.70
C LYS A 150 -43.25 27.04 -17.43
N GLN A 151 -43.37 26.76 -18.73
CA GLN A 151 -44.54 27.14 -19.52
C GLN A 151 -45.81 26.41 -19.05
N LYS A 152 -45.73 25.09 -18.82
CA LYS A 152 -46.85 24.31 -18.28
C LYS A 152 -47.26 24.74 -16.87
N LEU A 153 -46.31 25.12 -16.03
CA LEU A 153 -46.61 25.63 -14.68
C LEU A 153 -47.31 26.99 -14.73
N LYS A 154 -46.90 27.86 -15.66
CA LYS A 154 -47.54 29.17 -15.86
C LYS A 154 -48.99 29.03 -16.35
N GLU A 155 -49.23 28.18 -17.36
CA GLU A 155 -50.59 27.90 -17.83
C GLU A 155 -51.49 27.31 -16.74
N ALA A 156 -50.94 26.49 -15.83
CA ALA A 156 -51.72 25.95 -14.72
C ALA A 156 -52.12 27.02 -13.69
N LEU A 157 -51.27 28.01 -13.43
CA LEU A 157 -51.56 29.12 -12.51
C LEU A 157 -52.55 30.12 -13.12
N ASP A 158 -52.40 30.47 -14.39
CA ASP A 158 -53.31 31.40 -15.08
C ASP A 158 -54.74 30.79 -15.20
N ASN A 159 -54.86 29.46 -15.25
CA ASN A 159 -56.16 28.77 -15.25
C ASN A 159 -56.82 28.70 -13.85
N LEU A 160 -56.05 28.83 -12.76
CA LEU A 160 -56.58 28.86 -11.40
C LEU A 160 -57.16 30.23 -11.04
N GLU A 161 -56.55 31.31 -11.53
CA GLU A 161 -57.03 32.68 -11.33
C GLU A 161 -58.39 32.95 -11.99
N LYS A 162 -58.80 32.11 -12.95
CA LYS A 162 -60.06 32.25 -13.71
C LYS A 162 -61.28 31.63 -13.02
N TYR A 163 -61.13 31.06 -11.82
CA TYR A 163 -62.23 30.42 -11.07
C TYR A 163 -62.70 31.21 -9.82
N ASP A 164 -62.11 32.38 -9.53
CA ASP A 164 -62.48 33.22 -8.37
C ASP A 164 -63.40 34.41 -8.71
N GLU A 165 -63.88 34.54 -9.95
CA GLU A 165 -64.93 35.51 -10.32
C GLU A 165 -66.22 34.82 -10.77
N HIS A 166 -66.99 34.27 -9.83
CA HIS A 166 -68.45 34.12 -9.91
C HIS A 166 -69.11 34.03 -8.53
#